data_AF-A0A1Z4R420-F1
#
_entry.id   AF-A0A1Z4R420-F1
#
_cell.length_a   1.000
_cell.length_b   1.000
_cell.length_c   1.000
_cell.angle_alpha   90.00
_cell.angle_beta   90.00
_cell.angle_gamma   90.00
#
_symmetry.space_group_name_H-M   'P 1'
#
loop_
_entity.id
_entity.type
_entity.pdbx_description
1 polymer ?
#
loop_
_entity_poly.entity_id
_entity_poly.type
_entity_poly.pdbx_seq_one_letter_code
_entity_poly.pdbx_strand_id
1 'polypeptide(L)'
;MLRRSLLVSAVLLVSSFGFANSAKAAPGPAEPATVEFSFSSGNTCTWGTPTDGILAVNTTDDGLETATDATININCNGAALLTVAAPVQVNGPETTTNNVATLSTVAFGNTTDTGTGIVVTGAGIDEDATVSMTADTAASPQAGTYEYTVLLTATPQ
;
A
#
# COMPACT_ATOMS: atom_id res chain seq x y z
N MET A 1 53.11 -38.95 55.41
CA MET A 1 52.83 -38.77 53.97
C MET A 1 51.33 -38.95 53.81
N LEU A 2 50.46 -38.04 53.39
CA LEU A 2 50.51 -36.86 52.52
C LEU A 2 49.95 -35.62 53.24
N ARG A 3 50.57 -34.47 52.96
CA ARG A 3 50.01 -33.11 53.08
C ARG A 3 49.14 -32.80 51.86
N ARG A 4 48.22 -31.81 52.00
CA ARG A 4 47.54 -30.93 50.98
C ARG A 4 46.03 -30.90 51.28
N SER A 5 45.45 -29.94 52.01
CA SER A 5 45.27 -28.50 51.69
C SER A 5 44.86 -28.22 50.24
N LEU A 6 43.56 -28.02 50.01
CA LEU A 6 42.97 -27.29 48.88
C LEU A 6 41.73 -26.56 49.46
N LEU A 7 41.83 -25.31 49.94
CA LEU A 7 41.94 -24.03 49.23
C LEU A 7 40.64 -23.63 48.52
N VAL A 8 39.98 -22.66 49.16
CA VAL A 8 38.90 -21.78 48.70
C VAL A 8 39.27 -21.09 47.38
N SER A 9 38.41 -21.16 46.36
CA SER A 9 38.29 -20.25 45.19
C SER A 9 37.53 -21.00 44.10
N ALA A 10 36.62 -20.46 43.30
CA ALA A 10 36.13 -19.11 43.12
C ALA A 10 34.82 -19.26 42.31
N VAL A 11 33.89 -18.33 42.53
CA VAL A 11 33.09 -17.66 41.50
C VAL A 11 32.73 -18.51 40.27
N LEU A 12 31.52 -19.07 40.25
CA LEU A 12 30.74 -19.21 39.02
C LEU A 12 29.28 -18.80 39.32
N LEU A 13 29.13 -17.55 39.79
CA LEU A 13 27.92 -16.77 39.62
C LEU A 13 27.98 -16.15 38.22
N VAL A 14 26.85 -16.19 37.51
CA VAL A 14 26.55 -15.41 36.30
C VAL A 14 27.34 -15.82 35.05
N SER A 15 26.71 -16.66 34.26
CA SER A 15 26.77 -16.51 32.80
C SER A 15 25.36 -16.59 32.24
N SER A 16 24.50 -15.65 32.67
CA SER A 16 23.38 -15.20 31.84
C SER A 16 23.97 -14.47 30.64
N PHE A 17 24.37 -15.22 29.61
CA PHE A 17 24.51 -14.67 28.28
C PHE A 17 23.10 -14.47 27.74
N GLY A 18 22.55 -13.28 28.04
CA GLY A 18 21.49 -12.71 27.24
C GLY A 18 22.04 -12.45 25.86
N PHE A 19 21.68 -13.28 24.89
CA PHE A 19 21.52 -12.78 23.54
C PHE A 19 20.16 -12.09 23.49
N ALA A 20 20.16 -10.84 23.96
CA ALA A 20 19.24 -9.84 23.45
C ALA A 20 19.69 -9.51 22.01
N ASN A 21 19.43 -10.44 21.11
CA ASN A 21 19.06 -10.08 19.76
C ASN A 21 17.75 -10.79 19.56
N SER A 22 16.67 -10.02 19.69
CA SER A 22 15.44 -10.28 18.98
C SER A 22 15.83 -10.85 17.62
N ALA A 23 15.68 -12.15 17.46
CA ALA A 23 15.52 -12.70 16.13
C ALA A 23 14.23 -12.04 15.64
N LYS A 24 14.34 -10.82 15.10
CA LYS A 24 13.38 -10.34 14.12
C LYS A 24 13.36 -11.48 13.13
N ALA A 25 12.28 -12.25 13.16
CA ALA A 25 11.94 -13.13 12.06
C ALA A 25 12.20 -12.30 10.80
N ALA A 26 13.06 -12.80 9.92
CA ALA A 26 13.23 -12.19 8.61
C ALA A 26 11.83 -11.88 8.09
N PRO A 27 11.57 -10.68 7.52
CA PRO A 27 10.32 -10.43 6.83
C PRO A 27 10.09 -11.66 5.94
N GLY A 28 9.01 -12.39 6.21
CA GLY A 28 8.64 -13.51 5.35
C GLY A 28 8.51 -12.97 3.92
N PRO A 29 8.54 -13.83 2.89
CA PRO A 29 8.32 -13.35 1.53
C PRO A 29 7.08 -12.46 1.52
N ALA A 30 7.29 -11.22 1.05
CA ALA A 30 6.20 -10.29 0.81
C ALA A 30 5.29 -10.96 -0.23
N GLU A 31 4.18 -11.50 0.22
CA GLU A 31 3.17 -11.97 -0.71
C GLU A 31 2.57 -10.73 -1.39
N PRO A 32 2.35 -10.77 -2.71
CA PRO A 32 1.79 -9.63 -3.42
C PRO A 32 0.44 -9.26 -2.82
N ALA A 33 0.22 -7.97 -2.62
CA ALA A 33 -1.06 -7.43 -2.20
C ALA A 33 -1.84 -6.91 -3.41
N THR A 34 -3.16 -6.97 -3.36
CA THR A 34 -4.02 -6.59 -4.48
C THR A 34 -4.78 -5.31 -4.16
N VAL A 35 -4.86 -4.40 -5.14
CA VAL A 35 -5.69 -3.18 -5.09
C VAL A 35 -6.87 -3.35 -6.02
N GLU A 36 -8.06 -3.47 -5.44
CA GLU A 36 -9.32 -3.53 -6.16
C GLU A 36 -9.94 -2.15 -6.32
N PHE A 37 -10.63 -1.94 -7.44
CA PHE A 37 -11.42 -0.74 -7.66
C PHE A 37 -12.87 -0.90 -7.22
N SER A 38 -13.34 0.13 -6.54
CA SER A 38 -14.74 0.47 -6.44
C SER A 38 -14.97 1.81 -7.12
N PHE A 39 -16.11 1.97 -7.80
CA PHE A 39 -16.47 3.24 -8.41
C PHE A 39 -17.90 3.60 -8.07
N SER A 40 -18.16 4.91 -7.99
CA SER A 40 -19.51 5.45 -8.01
C SER A 40 -19.73 6.18 -9.33
N SER A 41 -20.86 5.91 -9.98
CA SER A 41 -21.22 6.57 -11.22
C SER A 41 -21.84 7.95 -10.94
N GLY A 42 -21.27 8.98 -11.55
CA GLY A 42 -21.99 10.21 -11.88
C GLY A 42 -22.53 10.11 -13.31
N ASN A 43 -23.58 10.86 -13.65
CA ASN A 43 -24.21 10.82 -14.98
C ASN A 43 -23.28 11.28 -16.14
N THR A 44 -22.04 11.70 -15.86
CA THR A 44 -21.12 12.31 -16.83
C THR A 44 -20.05 11.35 -17.37
N CYS A 45 -19.67 10.32 -16.60
CA CYS A 45 -18.66 9.35 -17.01
C CYS A 45 -19.16 7.91 -16.84
N THR A 46 -18.81 7.04 -17.78
CA THR A 46 -18.96 5.60 -17.70
C THR A 46 -17.62 4.96 -17.38
N TRP A 47 -17.66 3.88 -16.61
CA TRP A 47 -16.48 3.16 -16.16
C TRP A 47 -16.37 1.82 -16.91
N GLY A 48 -15.19 1.53 -17.42
CA GLY A 48 -14.85 0.25 -18.03
C GLY A 48 -14.64 -0.85 -16.98
N THR A 49 -14.10 -1.98 -17.42
CA THR A 49 -13.72 -3.07 -16.51
C THR A 49 -12.41 -2.71 -15.80
N PRO A 50 -12.38 -2.69 -14.46
CA PRO A 50 -11.14 -2.46 -13.73
C PRO A 50 -10.16 -3.63 -13.89
N THR A 51 -8.88 -3.31 -13.87
CA THR A 51 -7.77 -4.26 -13.67
C THR A 51 -7.11 -3.96 -12.35
N ASP A 52 -6.98 -4.98 -11.50
CA ASP A 52 -6.42 -4.82 -10.17
C ASP A 52 -4.92 -4.48 -10.23
N GLY A 53 -4.49 -3.67 -9.26
CA GLY A 53 -3.08 -3.33 -9.05
C GLY A 53 -2.41 -4.30 -8.09
N ILE A 54 -1.08 -4.23 -8.03
CA ILE A 54 -0.25 -5.02 -7.11
C ILE A 54 0.61 -4.09 -6.26
N LEU A 55 0.60 -4.29 -4.93
CA LEU A 55 1.59 -3.68 -4.04
C LEU A 55 2.69 -4.68 -3.67
N ALA A 56 3.87 -4.15 -3.41
CA ALA A 56 5.01 -4.87 -2.84
C ALA A 56 5.52 -4.12 -1.61
N VAL A 57 6.34 -4.79 -0.80
CA VAL A 57 7.03 -4.13 0.31
C VAL A 57 7.90 -3.01 -0.22
N ASN A 58 7.78 -1.83 0.39
CA ASN A 58 8.52 -0.65 0.00
C ASN A 58 10.02 -0.78 0.28
N THR A 59 10.81 0.10 -0.33
CA THR A 59 12.27 0.09 -0.16
C THR A 59 12.76 0.30 1.27
N THR A 60 11.93 0.87 2.15
CA THR A 60 12.22 1.15 3.56
C THR A 60 11.80 0.05 4.53
N ASP A 61 11.13 -1.00 4.05
CA ASP A 61 10.59 -2.12 4.85
C ASP A 61 9.70 -1.64 6.02
N ASP A 62 8.91 -0.59 5.78
CA ASP A 62 7.97 0.00 6.73
C ASP A 62 6.57 0.20 6.14
N GLY A 63 6.31 -0.37 4.97
CA GLY A 63 5.00 -0.32 4.33
C GLY A 63 4.97 -1.08 3.01
N LEU A 64 3.83 -0.95 2.33
CA LEU A 64 3.58 -1.42 0.98
C LEU A 64 3.53 -0.23 0.02
N GLU A 65 4.11 -0.38 -1.16
CA GLU A 65 4.04 0.59 -2.26
C GLU A 65 3.67 -0.09 -3.57
N THR A 66 3.22 0.71 -4.53
CA THR A 66 2.76 0.17 -5.81
C THR A 66 3.88 -0.44 -6.62
N ALA A 67 3.73 -1.72 -6.94
CA ALA A 67 4.58 -2.44 -7.89
C ALA A 67 3.97 -2.43 -9.30
N THR A 68 2.66 -2.57 -9.38
CA THR A 68 1.87 -2.46 -10.62
C THR A 68 0.65 -1.60 -10.33
N ASP A 69 0.45 -0.52 -11.10
CA ASP A 69 -0.72 0.34 -10.95
C ASP A 69 -2.00 -0.43 -11.24
N ALA A 70 -3.04 -0.13 -10.46
CA ALA A 70 -4.39 -0.53 -10.80
C ALA A 70 -4.87 0.36 -11.96
N THR A 71 -5.56 -0.19 -12.95
CA THR A 71 -6.09 0.60 -14.08
C THR A 71 -7.59 0.44 -14.30
N ILE A 72 -8.24 1.50 -14.78
CA ILE A 72 -9.62 1.45 -15.25
C ILE A 72 -9.81 2.41 -16.42
N ASN A 73 -10.42 1.92 -17.50
CA ASN A 73 -10.81 2.78 -18.60
C ASN A 73 -11.98 3.69 -18.17
N ILE A 74 -11.87 4.97 -18.48
CA ILE A 74 -12.87 5.99 -18.20
C ILE A 74 -13.35 6.61 -19.49
N ASN A 75 -14.67 6.71 -19.64
CA ASN A 75 -15.26 7.43 -20.76
C ASN A 75 -16.18 8.54 -20.28
N CYS A 76 -15.81 9.80 -20.56
CA CYS A 76 -16.54 10.97 -20.09
C CYS A 76 -17.12 11.77 -21.26
N ASN A 77 -18.43 12.03 -21.22
CA ASN A 77 -19.17 12.78 -22.25
C ASN A 77 -19.35 14.27 -21.92
N GLY A 78 -18.68 14.76 -20.88
CA GLY A 78 -18.70 16.15 -20.46
C GLY A 78 -17.63 16.41 -19.41
N ALA A 79 -17.53 17.67 -18.98
CA ALA A 79 -16.56 18.06 -17.96
C ALA A 79 -16.86 17.36 -16.63
N ALA A 80 -15.82 16.80 -16.01
CA ALA A 80 -15.94 16.06 -14.76
C ALA A 80 -14.70 16.26 -13.90
N LEU A 81 -14.88 16.21 -12.58
CA LEU A 81 -13.79 16.10 -11.61
C LEU A 81 -13.73 14.65 -11.14
N LEU A 82 -12.61 14.00 -11.43
CA LEU A 82 -12.30 12.67 -10.94
C LEU A 82 -11.53 12.80 -9.62
N THR A 83 -12.00 12.11 -8.59
CA THR A 83 -11.32 12.05 -7.30
C THR A 83 -11.12 10.59 -6.89
N VAL A 84 -10.09 10.37 -6.09
CA VAL A 84 -9.79 9.08 -5.47
C VAL A 84 -9.84 9.25 -3.96
N ALA A 85 -10.52 8.34 -3.28
CA ALA A 85 -10.56 8.31 -1.83
C ALA A 85 -9.34 7.58 -1.26
N ALA A 86 -9.07 7.77 0.03
CA ALA A 86 -8.10 6.96 0.74
C ALA A 86 -8.48 5.46 0.63
N PRO A 87 -7.50 4.57 0.37
CA PRO A 87 -7.73 3.13 0.33
C PRO A 87 -8.31 2.60 1.63
N VAL A 88 -9.24 1.67 1.51
CA VAL A 88 -9.79 0.92 2.64
C VAL A 88 -9.24 -0.49 2.59
N GLN A 89 -8.56 -0.91 3.66
CA GLN A 89 -8.16 -2.30 3.80
C GLN A 89 -9.39 -3.17 4.06
N VAL A 90 -9.58 -4.20 3.23
CA VAL A 90 -10.71 -5.13 3.36
C VAL A 90 -10.29 -6.48 3.91
N ASN A 91 -9.01 -6.84 3.78
CA ASN A 91 -8.46 -8.10 4.28
C ASN A 91 -6.94 -8.01 4.54
N GLY A 92 -6.44 -8.97 5.31
CA GLY A 92 -5.01 -9.14 5.58
C GLY A 92 -4.53 -8.58 6.92
N PRO A 93 -3.20 -8.63 7.16
CA PRO A 93 -2.58 -8.07 8.36
C PRO A 93 -2.77 -6.55 8.46
N GLU A 94 -2.90 -6.03 9.67
CA GLU A 94 -3.25 -4.61 9.89
C GLU A 94 -2.18 -3.64 9.37
N THR A 95 -2.62 -2.71 8.53
CA THR A 95 -1.85 -1.53 8.13
C THR A 95 -2.29 -0.30 8.92
N THR A 96 -1.49 0.75 8.93
CA THR A 96 -1.84 1.98 9.65
C THR A 96 -2.94 2.75 8.93
N THR A 97 -3.47 3.80 9.56
CA THR A 97 -4.53 4.64 8.98
C THR A 97 -4.04 5.61 7.90
N ASN A 98 -2.75 5.62 7.56
CA ASN A 98 -2.15 6.55 6.60
C ASN A 98 -2.05 5.96 5.18
N ASN A 99 -3.03 5.16 4.78
CA ASN A 99 -3.07 4.64 3.42
C ASN A 99 -3.44 5.77 2.45
N VAL A 100 -2.67 5.92 1.36
CA VAL A 100 -2.86 6.99 0.38
C VAL A 100 -3.02 6.36 -0.99
N ALA A 101 -3.99 6.85 -1.77
CA ALA A 101 -4.11 6.57 -3.19
C ALA A 101 -3.92 7.87 -3.98
N THR A 102 -3.24 7.75 -5.11
CA THR A 102 -3.03 8.82 -6.07
C THR A 102 -3.61 8.41 -7.40
N LEU A 103 -4.44 9.27 -7.96
CA LEU A 103 -5.03 9.09 -9.27
C LEU A 103 -4.13 9.76 -10.31
N SER A 104 -3.89 9.07 -11.42
CA SER A 104 -3.25 9.63 -12.61
C SER A 104 -4.04 9.22 -13.86
N THR A 105 -3.86 9.95 -14.95
CA THR A 105 -4.41 9.60 -16.27
C THR A 105 -3.30 9.73 -17.30
N VAL A 106 -3.31 8.87 -18.31
CA VAL A 106 -2.40 9.04 -19.44
C VAL A 106 -2.85 10.28 -20.21
N ALA A 107 -2.10 11.37 -20.09
CA ALA A 107 -2.56 12.68 -20.56
C ALA A 107 -2.60 12.76 -22.10
N PHE A 108 -3.80 12.86 -22.68
CA PHE A 108 -4.02 13.45 -24.00
C PHE A 108 -4.86 14.73 -23.87
N GLY A 109 -4.19 15.83 -23.51
CA GLY A 109 -4.62 17.23 -23.74
C GLY A 109 -5.87 17.76 -23.02
N ASN A 110 -6.72 16.88 -22.46
CA ASN A 110 -8.04 17.23 -21.94
C ASN A 110 -8.20 16.92 -20.44
N THR A 111 -7.12 16.54 -19.76
CA THR A 111 -7.08 16.36 -18.31
C THR A 111 -6.12 17.35 -17.65
N THR A 112 -6.46 17.81 -16.45
CA THR A 112 -5.61 18.68 -15.62
C THR A 112 -5.62 18.16 -14.19
N ASP A 113 -4.46 17.80 -13.66
CA ASP A 113 -4.29 17.47 -12.26
C ASP A 113 -4.32 18.75 -11.42
N THR A 114 -5.22 18.81 -10.43
CA THR A 114 -5.37 19.94 -9.51
C THR A 114 -4.76 19.67 -8.14
N GLY A 115 -4.13 18.51 -7.93
CA GLY A 115 -3.63 18.04 -6.63
C GLY A 115 -4.71 17.53 -5.68
N THR A 116 -5.99 17.79 -5.98
CA THR A 116 -7.17 17.25 -5.28
C THR A 116 -7.95 16.25 -6.10
N GLY A 117 -7.53 16.02 -7.35
CA GLY A 117 -8.21 15.20 -8.33
C GLY A 117 -7.78 15.58 -9.75
N ILE A 118 -8.40 14.93 -10.74
CA ILE A 118 -8.15 15.16 -12.15
C ILE A 118 -9.39 15.78 -12.77
N VAL A 119 -9.26 16.98 -13.30
CA VAL A 119 -10.32 17.66 -14.04
C VAL A 119 -10.25 17.22 -15.50
N VAL A 120 -11.34 16.64 -15.97
CA VAL A 120 -11.62 16.36 -17.38
C VAL A 120 -12.33 17.59 -17.96
N THR A 121 -11.75 18.22 -18.98
CA THR A 121 -12.25 19.49 -19.55
C THR A 121 -13.01 19.33 -20.87
N GLY A 122 -12.97 18.14 -21.48
CA GLY A 122 -13.58 17.84 -22.78
C GLY A 122 -14.55 16.67 -22.74
N ALA A 123 -15.43 16.58 -23.74
CA ALA A 123 -16.29 15.42 -23.98
C ALA A 123 -15.58 14.41 -24.89
N GLY A 124 -15.95 13.13 -24.79
CA GLY A 124 -15.39 12.05 -25.62
C GLY A 124 -14.00 11.61 -25.18
N ILE A 125 -13.69 11.76 -23.89
CA ILE A 125 -12.51 11.13 -23.29
C ILE A 125 -12.78 9.63 -23.27
N ASP A 126 -11.78 8.83 -23.65
CA ASP A 126 -11.77 7.37 -23.56
C ASP A 126 -10.33 6.95 -23.23
N GLU A 127 -9.99 7.00 -21.93
CA GLU A 127 -8.60 6.95 -21.45
C GLU A 127 -8.48 6.04 -20.24
N ASP A 128 -7.29 5.51 -20.00
CA ASP A 128 -7.02 4.75 -18.78
C ASP A 128 -6.68 5.71 -17.64
N ALA A 129 -7.43 5.58 -16.54
CA ALA A 129 -7.08 6.12 -15.24
C ALA A 129 -6.26 5.07 -14.50
N THR A 130 -5.11 5.49 -13.97
CA THR A 130 -4.25 4.66 -13.15
C THR A 130 -4.35 5.09 -11.69
N VAL A 131 -4.31 4.13 -10.79
CA VAL A 131 -4.23 4.39 -9.35
C VAL A 131 -3.00 3.71 -8.80
N SER A 132 -2.15 4.53 -8.20
CA SER A 132 -1.06 4.09 -7.35
C SER A 132 -1.46 4.32 -5.89
N MET A 133 -0.93 3.50 -5.01
CA MET A 133 -1.21 3.48 -3.59
C MET A 133 0.05 3.22 -2.76
N THR A 134 0.08 3.78 -1.55
CA THR A 134 0.97 3.40 -0.46
C THR A 134 0.17 3.03 0.78
N ALA A 135 0.66 2.06 1.54
CA ALA A 135 0.11 1.67 2.83
C ALA A 135 1.21 1.50 3.88
N ASP A 136 1.25 2.39 4.85
CA ASP A 136 2.25 2.35 5.93
C ASP A 136 1.90 1.26 6.95
N THR A 137 2.91 0.60 7.52
CA THR A 137 2.77 -0.36 8.62
C THR A 137 3.51 0.12 9.87
N ALA A 138 3.01 -0.22 11.06
CA ALA A 138 3.65 0.19 12.33
C ALA A 138 5.04 -0.46 12.55
N ALA A 139 5.31 -1.55 11.82
CA ALA A 139 6.56 -2.28 11.76
C ALA A 139 6.72 -2.87 10.35
N SER A 140 7.80 -3.60 10.08
CA SER A 140 7.96 -4.34 8.81
C SER A 140 6.68 -5.13 8.46
N PRO A 141 6.19 -5.05 7.21
CA PRO A 141 4.97 -5.75 6.80
C PRO A 141 5.04 -7.24 7.14
N GLN A 142 3.95 -7.76 7.72
CA GLN A 142 3.85 -9.18 8.05
C GLN A 142 3.60 -10.00 6.78
N ALA A 143 4.07 -11.25 6.77
CA ALA A 143 3.75 -12.17 5.70
C ALA A 143 2.25 -12.45 5.66
N GLY A 144 1.65 -12.40 4.47
CA GLY A 144 0.23 -12.64 4.25
C GLY A 144 -0.29 -11.85 3.05
N THR A 145 -1.52 -12.15 2.65
CA THR A 145 -2.22 -11.42 1.59
C THR A 145 -2.89 -10.20 2.18
N TYR A 146 -2.71 -9.04 1.54
CA TYR A 146 -3.41 -7.80 1.86
C TYR A 146 -4.33 -7.46 0.69
N GLU A 147 -5.56 -7.04 0.99
CA GLU A 147 -6.53 -6.62 -0.01
C GLU A 147 -7.05 -5.23 0.35
N TYR A 148 -7.10 -4.36 -0.65
CA TYR A 148 -7.57 -2.99 -0.51
C TYR A 148 -8.62 -2.68 -1.56
N THR A 149 -9.59 -1.87 -1.18
CA THR A 149 -10.54 -1.27 -2.11
C THR A 149 -10.29 0.24 -2.15
N VAL A 150 -10.20 0.78 -3.36
CA VAL A 150 -10.11 2.23 -3.59
C VAL A 150 -11.39 2.71 -4.26
N LEU A 151 -11.94 3.85 -3.81
CA LEU A 151 -13.14 4.44 -4.40
C LEU A 151 -12.78 5.59 -5.34
N LEU A 152 -13.19 5.47 -6.60
CA LEU A 152 -13.14 6.56 -7.57
C LEU A 152 -14.52 7.19 -7.73
N THR A 153 -14.54 8.52 -7.82
CA THR A 153 -15.77 9.30 -8.01
C THR A 153 -15.59 10.25 -9.19
N ALA A 154 -16.57 10.28 -10.08
CA ALA A 154 -16.66 11.27 -11.15
C ALA A 154 -17.81 12.24 -10.84
N THR A 155 -17.48 13.50 -10.58
CA THR A 155 -18.47 14.55 -10.29
C THR A 155 -18.61 15.47 -11.51
N PRO A 156 -19.83 15.69 -12.04
CA PRO A 156 -20.03 16.68 -13.11
C PRO A 156 -19.48 18.06 -12.72
N GLN A 157 -18.89 18.78 -13.67
CA GLN A 157 -18.44 20.18 -13.50
C GLN A 157 -19.35 21.16 -14.24
#